data_AF-A0A938KIX8-F1
#
_entry.id   AF-A0A938KIX8-F1
#
_cell.length_a   1.000
_cell.length_b   1.000
_cell.length_c   1.000
_cell.angle_alpha   90.00
_cell.angle_beta   90.00
_cell.angle_gamma   90.00
#
_symmetry.space_group_name_H-M   'P 1'
#
loop_
_entity.id
_entity.type
_entity.pdbx_description
1 polymer ?
#
loop_
_entity_poly.entity_id
_entity_poly.type
_entity_poly.pdbx_seq_one_letter_code
_entity_poly.pdbx_strand_id
1 'polypeptide(L)'
;MMRRLLLAAAAFSAAGLPLAPAGRKLPVNLVLVAEGEEEIGSPNIAQIVRQPQVQAALAVLKRRSVTHALWPRLAGSYPGYIFTDPPLNLPGGHFGLGYGGGAHAPDEFLLIASGSPQLRGYDDLTLSFAEYLYELAR
;
A
#
# COMPACT_ATOMS: atom_id res chain seq x y z
N MET A 1 -23.51 -5.03 11.44
CA MET A 1 -23.43 -5.67 10.10
C MET A 1 -21.99 -5.55 9.63
N MET A 2 -21.18 -6.62 9.74
CA MET A 2 -19.76 -6.59 9.41
C MET A 2 -19.58 -6.51 7.88
N ARG A 3 -19.08 -5.37 7.38
CA ARG A 3 -18.61 -5.24 6.00
C ARG A 3 -17.30 -6.04 5.89
N ARG A 4 -17.32 -7.14 5.14
CA ARG A 4 -16.14 -7.98 4.91
C ARG A 4 -15.16 -7.21 4.04
N LEU A 5 -13.97 -6.98 4.58
CA LEU A 5 -12.81 -6.39 3.90
C LEU A 5 -11.99 -7.52 3.28
N LEU A 6 -11.56 -7.38 2.03
CA LEU A 6 -10.48 -8.17 1.47
C LEU A 6 -9.31 -7.22 1.20
N LEU A 7 -8.25 -7.35 2.00
CA LEU A 7 -7.02 -6.58 1.85
C LEU A 7 -5.97 -7.52 1.25
N ALA A 8 -5.45 -7.19 0.06
CA ALA A 8 -4.30 -7.87 -0.49
C ALA A 8 -3.04 -7.30 0.18
N ALA A 9 -2.25 -8.17 0.82
CA ALA A 9 -0.96 -7.79 1.39
C ALA A 9 0.04 -7.55 0.25
N ALA A 10 0.62 -6.36 0.19
CA ALA A 10 1.80 -6.15 -0.62
C ALA A 10 2.77 -5.17 0.07
N ALA A 11 4.00 -5.64 0.27
CA ALA A 11 5.12 -4.78 0.64
C ALA A 11 5.61 -4.10 -0.64
N PHE A 12 5.13 -2.90 -0.95
CA PHE A 12 5.63 -2.11 -2.08
C PHE A 12 6.38 -0.87 -1.57
N SER A 13 7.70 -0.93 -1.63
CA SER A 13 8.47 0.25 -2.03
C SER A 13 8.64 0.14 -3.54
N ALA A 14 8.29 1.19 -4.28
CA ALA A 14 8.27 1.21 -5.75
C ALA A 14 9.44 0.43 -6.38
N ALA A 15 9.14 -0.75 -6.92
CA ALA A 15 10.02 -1.44 -7.85
C ALA A 15 10.15 -0.52 -9.07
N GLY A 16 11.30 0.16 -9.19
CA GLY A 16 11.62 1.02 -10.33
C GLY A 16 12.33 2.33 -10.01
N LEU A 17 12.40 2.79 -8.75
CA LEU A 17 13.24 3.94 -8.41
C LEU A 17 14.62 3.42 -7.95
N PRO A 18 15.73 3.76 -8.65
CA PRO A 18 17.06 3.38 -8.20
C PRO A 18 17.27 3.87 -6.77
N LEU A 19 17.91 3.05 -5.94
CA LEU A 19 18.45 3.47 -4.65
C LEU A 19 19.12 4.82 -4.87
N ALA A 20 18.55 5.87 -4.28
CA ALA A 20 19.19 7.16 -4.38
C ALA A 20 20.58 7.04 -3.72
N PRO A 21 21.64 7.60 -4.32
CA PRO A 21 22.96 7.58 -3.69
C PRO A 21 22.87 8.11 -2.27
N ALA A 22 23.69 7.55 -1.37
CA ALA A 22 23.70 7.85 0.05
C ALA A 22 23.59 9.38 0.28
N GLY A 23 22.49 9.81 0.90
CA GLY A 23 22.19 11.24 1.13
C GLY A 23 20.89 11.76 0.50
N ARG A 24 20.17 10.98 -0.32
CA ARG A 24 18.81 11.33 -0.77
C ARG A 24 17.74 10.54 0.00
N LYS A 25 16.63 11.22 0.33
CA LYS A 25 15.47 10.66 1.04
C LYS A 25 14.99 9.40 0.31
N LEU A 26 15.02 8.24 1.00
CA LEU A 26 14.60 6.95 0.46
C LEU A 26 13.14 6.99 -0.04
N PRO A 27 12.79 6.15 -1.03
CA PRO A 27 11.46 6.15 -1.64
C PRO A 27 10.35 6.03 -0.59
N VAL A 28 9.31 6.84 -0.77
CA VAL A 28 8.14 6.93 0.09
C VAL A 28 7.38 5.59 0.10
N ASN A 29 6.76 5.24 1.23
CA ASN A 29 5.81 4.12 1.25
C ASN A 29 4.53 4.59 0.55
N LEU A 30 4.09 3.82 -0.44
CA LEU A 30 2.92 4.17 -1.26
C LEU A 30 1.65 3.61 -0.60
N VAL A 31 0.62 4.44 -0.48
CA VAL A 31 -0.75 3.94 -0.31
C VAL A 31 -1.30 3.76 -1.71
N LEU A 32 -1.47 2.52 -2.13
CA LEU A 32 -2.15 2.26 -3.37
C LEU A 32 -3.65 2.23 -3.12
N VAL A 33 -4.36 3.08 -3.85
CA VAL A 33 -5.81 3.03 -3.93
C VAL A 33 -6.14 2.24 -5.20
N ALA A 34 -6.63 1.00 -5.05
CA ALA A 34 -7.10 0.24 -6.19
C ALA A 34 -8.59 0.56 -6.38
N GLU A 35 -8.83 1.52 -7.25
CA GLU A 35 -10.13 1.64 -7.90
C GLU A 35 -10.09 0.83 -9.19
N GLY A 36 -11.19 0.19 -9.57
CA GLY A 36 -11.32 -0.54 -10.84
C GLY A 36 -11.29 0.36 -12.08
N GLU A 37 -10.88 1.61 -11.92
CA GLU A 37 -10.74 2.61 -12.97
C GLU A 37 -9.27 2.91 -13.29
N GLU A 38 -8.33 2.12 -12.75
CA GLU A 38 -6.88 2.22 -13.00
C GLU A 38 -6.60 2.32 -14.51
N GLU A 39 -7.24 1.42 -15.27
CA GLU A 39 -7.10 1.26 -16.71
C GLU A 39 -7.66 2.44 -17.52
N ILE A 40 -8.53 3.26 -16.91
CA ILE A 40 -9.13 4.46 -17.53
C ILE A 40 -8.62 5.76 -16.90
N GLY A 41 -7.54 5.70 -16.11
CA GLY A 41 -6.89 6.88 -15.56
C GLY A 41 -7.58 7.46 -14.33
N SER A 42 -8.36 6.67 -13.61
CA SER A 42 -8.77 6.99 -12.24
C SER A 42 -9.62 8.27 -12.06
N PRO A 43 -10.70 8.47 -12.85
CA PRO A 43 -11.50 9.69 -12.78
C PRO A 43 -12.15 9.92 -11.41
N ASN A 44 -12.43 8.88 -10.62
CA ASN A 44 -13.09 9.00 -9.31
C ASN A 44 -12.15 8.96 -8.10
N ILE A 45 -10.83 9.03 -8.30
CA ILE A 45 -9.84 8.93 -7.21
C ILE A 45 -10.13 9.88 -6.04
N ALA A 46 -10.56 11.12 -6.33
CA ALA A 46 -10.86 12.14 -5.32
C ALA A 46 -11.97 11.72 -4.35
N GLN A 47 -12.92 10.91 -4.81
CA GLN A 47 -13.99 10.35 -3.97
C GLN A 47 -13.45 9.21 -3.12
N ILE A 48 -12.59 8.37 -3.70
CA ILE A 48 -12.06 7.18 -3.03
C ILE A 48 -11.08 7.53 -1.93
N VAL A 49 -10.30 8.61 -2.10
CA VAL A 49 -9.43 9.13 -1.03
C VAL A 49 -10.20 9.31 0.28
N ARG A 50 -11.48 9.67 0.22
CA ARG A 50 -12.32 9.94 1.41
C ARG A 50 -12.90 8.69 2.06
N GLN A 51 -12.71 7.51 1.48
CA GLN A 51 -13.27 6.28 2.03
C GLN A 51 -12.56 5.87 3.34
N PRO A 52 -13.27 5.26 4.30
CA PRO A 52 -12.71 4.91 5.61
C PRO A 52 -11.45 4.05 5.53
N GLN A 53 -11.38 3.13 4.58
CA GLN A 53 -10.24 2.26 4.35
C GLN A 53 -8.99 3.05 3.95
N VAL A 54 -9.14 4.03 3.06
CA VAL A 54 -8.02 4.88 2.63
C VAL A 54 -7.61 5.83 3.76
N GLN A 55 -8.58 6.40 4.47
CA GLN A 55 -8.32 7.29 5.62
C GLN A 55 -7.60 6.57 6.77
N ALA A 56 -7.97 5.33 7.07
CA ALA A 56 -7.29 4.52 8.09
C ALA A 56 -5.83 4.24 7.71
N ALA A 57 -5.57 3.86 6.45
CA ALA A 57 -4.21 3.68 5.94
C ALA A 57 -3.37 4.97 6.06
N LEU A 58 -3.92 6.10 5.64
CA LEU A 58 -3.25 7.41 5.76
C LEU A 58 -2.98 7.79 7.22
N ALA A 59 -3.90 7.51 8.14
CA ALA A 59 -3.75 7.79 9.55
C ALA A 59 -2.59 6.98 10.18
N VAL A 60 -2.46 5.69 9.83
CA VAL A 60 -1.34 4.85 10.29
C VAL A 60 0.00 5.40 9.79
N LEU A 61 0.12 5.69 8.49
CA LEU A 61 1.38 6.20 7.94
C LEU A 61 1.74 7.57 8.52
N LYS A 62 0.76 8.44 8.76
CA LYS A 62 0.96 9.72 9.43
C LYS A 62 1.46 9.55 10.86
N ARG A 63 0.88 8.63 11.64
CA ARG A 63 1.35 8.32 13.02
C ARG A 63 2.78 7.79 13.03
N ARG A 64 3.14 7.00 12.02
CA ARG A 64 4.48 6.45 11.85
C ARG A 64 5.49 7.46 11.28
N SER A 65 5.08 8.71 11.07
CA SER A 65 5.92 9.78 10.46
C SER A 65 6.53 9.36 9.12
N VAL A 66 5.82 8.52 8.37
CA VAL A 66 6.25 8.02 7.07
C VAL A 66 5.83 9.02 6.00
N THR A 67 6.75 9.41 5.13
CA THR A 67 6.35 10.17 3.94
C THR A 67 5.60 9.23 3.00
N HIS A 68 4.42 9.64 2.55
CA HIS A 68 3.50 8.80 1.81
C HIS A 68 2.85 9.54 0.64
N ALA A 69 2.55 8.81 -0.43
CA ALA A 69 1.79 9.30 -1.57
C ALA A 69 0.63 8.35 -1.87
N LEU A 70 -0.48 8.91 -2.36
CA LEU A 70 -1.57 8.13 -2.93
C LEU A 70 -1.24 7.89 -4.39
N TRP A 71 -1.20 6.62 -4.77
CA TRP A 71 -0.86 6.23 -6.12
C TRP A 71 -2.02 5.44 -6.71
N PRO A 72 -2.71 5.99 -7.73
CA PRO A 72 -3.93 5.38 -8.27
C PRO A 72 -3.65 4.19 -9.19
N ARG A 73 -2.38 3.98 -9.59
CA ARG A 73 -2.01 3.04 -10.66
C ARG A 73 -0.83 2.14 -10.32
N LEU A 74 -1.02 0.83 -10.26
CA LEU A 74 0.08 -0.11 -10.01
C LEU A 74 0.48 -0.80 -11.32
N ALA A 75 1.79 -0.87 -11.58
CA ALA A 75 2.30 -1.78 -12.60
C ALA A 75 2.17 -3.23 -12.08
N GLY A 76 1.30 -4.02 -12.70
CA GLY A 76 1.06 -5.41 -12.33
C GLY A 76 -0.34 -5.88 -12.71
N SER A 77 -0.60 -7.18 -12.60
CA SER A 77 -1.93 -7.76 -12.80
C SER A 77 -2.55 -8.11 -11.45
N TYR A 78 -3.59 -7.37 -11.07
CA TYR A 78 -4.44 -7.66 -9.92
C TYR A 78 -5.89 -7.67 -10.42
N PRO A 79 -6.68 -8.76 -10.24
CA PRO A 79 -8.07 -8.81 -10.69
C PRO A 79 -9.00 -8.00 -9.76
N GLY A 80 -8.64 -6.74 -9.50
CA GLY A 80 -9.33 -5.85 -8.57
C GLY A 80 -10.77 -5.57 -8.95
N TYR A 81 -11.08 -5.57 -10.26
CA TYR A 81 -12.42 -5.38 -10.80
C TYR A 81 -13.46 -6.33 -10.19
N ILE A 82 -13.07 -7.57 -9.83
CA ILE A 82 -13.98 -8.55 -9.20
C ILE A 82 -14.56 -8.02 -7.88
N PHE A 83 -13.81 -7.17 -7.18
CA PHE A 83 -14.21 -6.56 -5.92
C PHE A 83 -14.81 -5.17 -6.10
N THR A 84 -14.22 -4.36 -6.98
CA THR A 84 -14.60 -2.95 -7.14
C THR A 84 -15.86 -2.77 -7.97
N ASP A 85 -16.19 -3.72 -8.84
CA ASP A 85 -17.38 -3.66 -9.69
C ASP A 85 -18.60 -4.30 -8.99
N PRO A 86 -19.82 -4.09 -9.53
CA PRO A 86 -20.98 -4.86 -9.12
C PRO A 86 -20.72 -6.38 -9.20
N PRO A 87 -21.22 -7.16 -8.23
CA PRO A 87 -22.14 -6.75 -7.16
C PRO A 87 -21.46 -6.25 -5.87
N LEU A 88 -20.13 -6.40 -5.75
CA LEU A 88 -19.44 -6.19 -4.48
C LEU A 88 -19.23 -4.71 -4.17
N ASN A 89 -18.82 -3.90 -5.15
CA ASN A 89 -18.57 -2.46 -4.98
C ASN A 89 -17.68 -2.16 -3.75
N LEU A 90 -16.69 -3.00 -3.49
CA LEU A 90 -15.75 -2.87 -2.37
C LEU A 90 -14.47 -2.19 -2.84
N PRO A 91 -13.93 -1.22 -2.08
CA PRO A 91 -12.63 -0.66 -2.39
C PRO A 91 -11.53 -1.71 -2.26
N GLY A 92 -10.64 -1.75 -3.24
CA GLY A 92 -9.39 -2.49 -3.19
C GLY A 92 -8.20 -1.56 -2.94
N GLY A 93 -7.07 -2.13 -2.54
CA GLY A 93 -5.85 -1.35 -2.43
C GLY A 93 -4.69 -2.16 -1.88
N HIS A 94 -3.51 -1.58 -1.97
CA HIS A 94 -2.31 -2.09 -1.33
C HIS A 94 -1.86 -1.11 -0.26
N PHE A 95 -1.55 -1.66 0.91
CA PHE A 95 -1.08 -0.93 2.06
C PHE A 95 -0.09 -1.81 2.80
N GLY A 96 0.93 -1.18 3.39
CA GLY A 96 1.90 -1.84 4.25
C GLY A 96 3.18 -1.03 4.34
N LEU A 97 3.89 -1.19 5.46
CA LEU A 97 5.30 -0.81 5.55
C LEU A 97 6.17 -1.97 5.07
N GLY A 98 7.49 -1.79 5.10
CA GLY A 98 8.45 -2.84 4.76
C GLY A 98 9.23 -2.52 3.50
N TYR A 99 10.21 -3.37 3.20
CA TYR A 99 11.03 -3.24 2.01
C TYR A 99 11.22 -4.60 1.35
N GLY A 100 10.96 -4.65 0.06
CA GLY A 100 11.11 -5.83 -0.77
C GLY A 100 11.09 -5.42 -2.24
N GLY A 101 11.42 -6.34 -3.11
CA GLY A 101 11.52 -6.07 -4.55
C GLY A 101 11.69 -7.34 -5.35
N GLY A 102 11.63 -7.20 -6.68
CA GLY A 102 11.79 -8.33 -7.60
C GLY A 102 10.63 -9.31 -7.56
N ALA A 103 9.41 -8.88 -7.19
CA ALA A 103 8.24 -9.76 -7.20
C ALA A 103 8.13 -10.49 -8.55
N HIS A 104 8.11 -11.83 -8.52
CA HIS A 104 8.10 -12.72 -9.68
C HIS A 104 9.41 -12.82 -10.48
N ALA A 105 10.54 -12.36 -9.93
CA ALA A 105 11.87 -12.50 -10.52
C ALA A 105 12.79 -13.38 -9.64
N PRO A 106 13.85 -14.00 -10.21
CA PRO A 106 14.77 -14.85 -9.44
C PRO A 106 15.50 -14.13 -8.29
N ASP A 107 15.59 -12.81 -8.35
CA ASP A 107 16.17 -11.93 -7.34
C ASP A 107 15.11 -11.31 -6.40
N GLU A 108 13.94 -11.93 -6.29
CA GLU A 108 12.90 -11.54 -5.33
C GLU A 108 13.41 -11.57 -3.89
N PHE A 109 13.13 -10.52 -3.12
CA PHE A 109 13.53 -10.45 -1.71
C PHE A 109 12.55 -9.66 -0.84
N LEU A 110 12.59 -9.97 0.45
CA LEU A 110 11.90 -9.25 1.52
C LEU A 110 12.89 -8.98 2.67
N LEU A 111 12.95 -7.73 3.14
CA LEU A 111 13.83 -7.32 4.23
C LEU A 111 13.29 -7.80 5.58
N ILE A 112 14.01 -8.72 6.21
CA ILE A 112 13.65 -9.22 7.55
C ILE A 112 13.98 -8.20 8.63
N ALA A 113 15.24 -7.77 8.70
CA ALA A 113 15.73 -6.83 9.69
C ALA A 113 16.56 -5.74 9.03
N SER A 114 16.51 -4.53 9.60
CA SER A 114 17.28 -3.38 9.13
C SER A 114 18.20 -2.88 10.23
N GLY A 115 19.47 -2.64 9.89
CA GLY A 115 20.39 -1.85 10.73
C GLY A 115 20.22 -0.33 10.54
N SER A 116 19.41 0.09 9.57
CA SER A 116 19.13 1.49 9.27
C SER A 116 17.72 1.88 9.71
N PRO A 117 17.54 3.01 10.41
CA PRO A 117 16.20 3.50 10.80
C PRO A 117 15.35 3.94 9.60
N GLN A 118 15.95 4.04 8.41
CA GLN A 118 15.30 4.52 7.19
C GLN A 118 14.60 3.39 6.42
N LEU A 119 15.00 2.13 6.66
CA LEU A 119 14.40 0.95 6.06
C LEU A 119 13.59 0.19 7.11
N ARG A 120 12.39 -0.25 6.71
CA ARG A 120 11.44 -0.96 7.56
C ARG A 120 11.56 -2.46 7.29
N GLY A 121 11.76 -3.23 8.36
CA GLY A 121 11.86 -4.69 8.29
C GLY A 121 10.50 -5.37 8.34
N TYR A 122 10.53 -6.69 8.49
CA TYR A 122 9.35 -7.55 8.52
C TYR A 122 8.41 -7.27 9.71
N ASP A 123 8.97 -6.87 10.85
CA ASP A 123 8.19 -6.50 12.03
C ASP A 123 7.33 -5.26 11.77
N ASP A 124 7.90 -4.24 11.14
CA ASP A 124 7.19 -3.02 10.77
C ASP A 124 6.12 -3.30 9.69
N LEU A 125 6.42 -4.18 8.71
CA LEU A 125 5.44 -4.67 7.73
C LEU A 125 4.23 -5.28 8.45
N THR A 126 4.45 -6.30 9.26
CA THR A 126 3.39 -7.04 9.97
C THR A 126 2.60 -6.12 10.91
N LEU A 127 3.30 -5.31 11.70
CA LEU A 127 2.67 -4.41 12.67
C LEU A 127 1.83 -3.34 11.98
N SER A 128 2.24 -2.83 10.82
CA SER A 128 1.46 -1.84 10.08
C SER A 128 0.07 -2.37 9.69
N PHE A 129 -0.06 -3.66 9.35
CA PHE A 129 -1.37 -4.28 9.08
C PHE A 129 -2.24 -4.34 10.33
N ALA A 130 -1.67 -4.73 11.47
CA ALA A 130 -2.41 -4.75 12.74
C ALA A 130 -2.88 -3.35 13.12
N GLU A 131 -2.02 -2.33 12.98
CA GLU A 131 -2.36 -0.93 13.23
C GLU A 131 -3.44 -0.43 12.29
N TYR A 132 -3.41 -0.84 11.03
CA TYR A 132 -4.43 -0.49 10.04
C TYR A 132 -5.78 -1.10 10.37
N LEU A 133 -5.83 -2.39 10.69
CA LEU A 133 -7.08 -3.05 11.08
C LEU A 133 -7.64 -2.45 12.36
N TYR A 134 -6.78 -2.11 13.32
CA TYR A 134 -7.18 -1.44 14.54
C TYR A 134 -7.73 -0.04 14.26
N GLU A 135 -7.05 0.74 13.41
CA GLU A 135 -7.50 2.08 13.02
C GLU A 135 -8.85 2.05 12.31
N LEU A 136 -9.02 1.09 11.38
CA LEU A 136 -10.26 0.94 10.62
C LEU A 136 -11.46 0.55 11.49
N ALA A 137 -11.20 -0.09 12.64
CA ALA A 137 -12.24 -0.50 13.58
C ALA A 137 -12.67 0.61 14.56
N ARG A 138 -12.03 1.78 14.53
CA ARG A 138 -12.39 2.94 15.37
C ARG A 138 -13.59 3.69 14.84
#